data_AF-X0TXJ8-F1
#
_entry.id   AF-X0TXJ8-F1
#
_cell.length_a   1.000
_cell.length_b   1.000
_cell.length_c   1.000
_cell.angle_alpha   90.00
_cell.angle_beta   90.00
_cell.angle_gamma   90.00
#
_symmetry.space_group_name_H-M   'P 1'
#
loop_
_entity.id
_entity.type
_entity.pdbx_description
1 polymer ?
#
loop_
_entity_poly.entity_id
_entity_poly.type
_entity_poly.pdbx_seq_one_letter_code
_entity_poly.pdbx_strand_id
1 'polypeptide(L)'
;LYQASRESHFRMQRMLTQALGGIGDEKAIPVLMNIAADPEVELATRNVAIEILAEKRTPEIIAMFADMLGDPATNLQLRDFALRAMGDIKEERLVLALLETYQLGRQEYYSLLNTLLTALGEFDDPVIKPTMLEIALSHDFPLSFRKQAVTNLANFNDPTVLDQVIPLLEEAENYHLRMEISALAEALLPGPEGKELLRRAALRAAKTWEGEQ
;
A
#
# COMPACT_ATOMS: atom_id res chain seq x y z
N LEU A 1 35.65 2.39 3.76
CA LEU A 1 35.57 1.28 4.75
C LEU A 1 34.17 1.13 5.32
N TYR A 2 33.59 2.17 5.94
CA TYR A 2 32.22 2.12 6.49
C TYR A 2 31.14 1.77 5.45
N GLN A 3 31.14 2.42 4.28
CA GLN A 3 30.17 2.13 3.21
C GLN A 3 30.26 0.69 2.69
N ALA A 4 31.47 0.22 2.36
CA ALA A 4 31.69 -1.16 1.92
C ALA A 4 31.29 -2.19 2.98
N SER A 5 31.51 -1.89 4.27
CA SER A 5 31.08 -2.74 5.39
C SER A 5 29.56 -2.80 5.49
N ARG A 6 28.86 -1.66 5.35
CA ARG A 6 27.39 -1.60 5.34
C ARG A 6 26.80 -2.37 4.17
N GLU A 7 27.30 -2.17 2.95
CA GLU A 7 26.83 -2.92 1.78
C GLU A 7 27.04 -4.43 1.92
N SER A 8 28.15 -4.84 2.54
CA SER A 8 28.42 -6.27 2.77
C SER A 8 27.49 -6.86 3.83
N HIS A 9 27.16 -6.09 4.86
CA HIS A 9 26.18 -6.45 5.87
C HIS A 9 24.77 -6.60 5.27
N PHE A 10 24.31 -5.65 4.46
CA PHE A 10 23.01 -5.72 3.80
C PHE A 10 22.90 -6.90 2.82
N ARG A 11 23.94 -7.14 2.02
CA ARG A 11 24.01 -8.33 1.17
C ARG A 11 23.91 -9.61 1.99
N MET A 12 24.61 -9.70 3.12
CA MET A 12 24.55 -10.87 3.99
C MET A 12 23.16 -11.06 4.60
N GLN A 13 22.53 -10.00 5.10
CA GLN A 13 21.16 -10.05 5.62
C GLN A 13 20.15 -10.49 4.57
N ARG A 14 20.27 -10.00 3.33
CA ARG A 14 19.41 -10.40 2.21
C ARG A 14 19.57 -11.87 1.88
N MET A 15 20.81 -12.35 1.77
CA MET A 15 21.08 -13.77 1.52
C MET A 15 20.55 -14.66 2.64
N LEU A 16 20.69 -14.25 3.89
CA LEU A 16 20.14 -14.98 5.04
C LEU A 16 18.61 -15.05 4.97
N THR A 17 17.96 -13.92 4.64
CA THR A 17 16.50 -13.83 4.50
C THR A 17 16.01 -14.77 3.40
N GLN A 18 16.67 -14.79 2.25
CA GLN A 18 16.37 -15.72 1.16
C GLN A 18 16.60 -17.18 1.56
N ALA A 19 17.69 -17.47 2.26
CA ALA A 19 17.97 -18.83 2.74
C ALA A 19 16.90 -19.30 3.72
N LEU A 20 16.45 -18.44 4.65
CA LEU A 20 15.34 -18.73 5.56
C LEU A 20 14.04 -19.06 4.81
N GLY A 21 13.71 -18.28 3.77
CA GLY A 21 12.55 -18.57 2.92
C GLY A 21 12.64 -19.90 2.17
N GLY A 22 13.82 -20.18 1.59
CA GLY A 22 14.09 -21.40 0.83
C GLY A 22 14.10 -22.68 1.68
N ILE A 23 14.42 -22.59 2.98
CA ILE A 23 14.33 -23.73 3.91
C ILE A 23 12.87 -24.14 4.13
N GLY A 24 11.93 -23.18 4.09
CA GLY A 24 10.50 -23.45 4.22
C GLY A 24 10.05 -23.95 5.59
N ASP A 25 10.91 -23.91 6.60
CA ASP A 25 10.58 -24.29 7.99
C ASP A 25 9.68 -23.22 8.63
N GLU A 26 8.56 -23.63 9.22
CA GLU A 26 7.63 -22.74 9.94
C GLU A 26 8.32 -21.95 11.06
N LYS A 27 9.42 -22.48 11.61
CA LYS A 27 10.23 -21.77 12.62
C LYS A 27 10.91 -20.51 12.09
N ALA A 28 11.05 -20.37 10.77
CA ALA A 28 11.58 -19.16 10.15
C ALA A 28 10.55 -18.02 10.08
N ILE A 29 9.24 -18.33 10.20
CA ILE A 29 8.16 -17.34 10.05
C ILE A 29 8.31 -16.18 11.06
N PRO A 30 8.49 -16.41 12.38
CA PRO A 30 8.65 -15.30 13.32
C PRO A 30 9.87 -14.42 13.04
N VAL A 31 10.96 -15.02 12.53
CA VAL A 31 12.18 -14.29 12.18
C VAL A 31 11.93 -13.41 10.95
N LEU A 32 11.28 -13.97 9.92
CA LEU A 32 10.92 -13.23 8.71
C LEU A 32 9.92 -12.10 9.01
N MET A 33 8.96 -12.31 9.91
CA MET A 33 8.01 -11.29 10.36
C MET A 33 8.73 -10.12 11.04
N ASN A 34 9.68 -10.41 11.93
CA ASN A 34 10.52 -9.38 12.55
C ASN A 34 11.34 -8.62 11.50
N ILE A 35 11.94 -9.32 10.52
CA ILE A 35 12.71 -8.69 9.44
C ILE A 35 11.80 -7.76 8.61
N ALA A 36 10.57 -8.16 8.30
CA ALA A 36 9.63 -7.34 7.52
C ALA A 36 9.19 -6.06 8.27
N ALA A 37 8.92 -6.18 9.57
CA ALA A 37 8.40 -5.09 10.40
C ALA A 37 9.49 -4.15 10.94
N ASP A 38 10.76 -4.57 11.00
CA ASP A 38 11.83 -3.78 11.62
C ASP A 38 12.27 -2.59 10.73
N PRO A 39 12.08 -1.34 11.18
CA PRO A 39 12.47 -0.13 10.44
C PRO A 39 13.99 0.02 10.26
N GLU A 40 14.83 -0.64 11.06
CA GLU A 40 16.29 -0.58 10.98
C GLU A 40 16.86 -1.55 9.93
N VAL A 41 16.04 -2.48 9.43
CA VAL A 41 16.42 -3.38 8.33
C VAL A 41 16.31 -2.64 7.00
N GLU A 42 17.29 -2.87 6.12
CA GLU A 42 17.28 -2.31 4.77
C GLU A 42 15.99 -2.71 4.01
N LEU A 43 15.34 -1.73 3.39
CA LEU A 43 14.11 -1.91 2.61
C LEU A 43 14.17 -3.11 1.65
N ALA A 44 15.29 -3.25 0.93
CA ALA A 44 15.46 -4.30 -0.06
C ALA A 44 15.44 -5.72 0.56
N THR A 45 15.77 -5.84 1.84
CA THR A 45 15.69 -7.07 2.64
C THR A 45 14.28 -7.25 3.24
N ARG A 46 13.65 -6.16 3.69
CA ARG A 46 12.25 -6.16 4.17
C ARG A 46 11.28 -6.62 3.08
N ASN A 47 11.42 -6.11 1.85
CA ASN A 47 10.60 -6.51 0.70
C ASN A 47 10.73 -8.01 0.41
N VAL A 48 11.95 -8.56 0.46
CA VAL A 48 12.17 -10.00 0.25
C VAL A 48 11.51 -10.82 1.37
N ALA A 49 11.57 -10.36 2.62
CA ALA A 49 10.87 -11.04 3.72
C ALA A 49 9.35 -11.04 3.50
N ILE A 50 8.77 -9.92 3.04
CA ILE A 50 7.33 -9.82 2.73
C ILE A 50 6.95 -10.76 1.59
N GLU A 51 7.72 -10.79 0.50
CA GLU A 51 7.49 -11.71 -0.63
C GLU A 51 7.50 -13.17 -0.18
N ILE A 52 8.49 -13.57 0.62
CA ILE A 52 8.58 -14.94 1.16
C ILE A 52 7.40 -15.27 2.09
N LEU A 53 7.00 -14.32 2.96
CA LEU A 53 5.89 -14.51 3.88
C LEU A 53 4.55 -14.58 3.15
N ALA A 54 4.38 -13.83 2.05
CA ALA A 54 3.18 -13.84 1.23
C ALA A 54 2.88 -15.23 0.67
N GLU A 55 3.91 -16.03 0.36
CA GLU A 55 3.74 -17.43 -0.08
C GLU A 55 3.16 -18.35 1.01
N LYS A 56 3.28 -17.99 2.30
CA LYS A 56 2.87 -18.85 3.42
C LYS A 56 1.40 -18.70 3.79
N ARG A 57 0.78 -17.56 3.48
CA ARG A 57 -0.68 -17.33 3.57
C ARG A 57 -1.33 -17.68 4.92
N THR A 58 -0.63 -17.49 6.04
CA THR A 58 -1.20 -17.76 7.37
C THR A 58 -2.01 -16.55 7.87
N PRO A 59 -3.06 -16.75 8.70
CA PRO A 59 -3.84 -15.65 9.27
C PRO A 59 -2.99 -14.63 10.05
N GLU A 60 -1.94 -15.10 10.73
CA GLU A 60 -1.00 -14.26 11.46
C GLU A 60 -0.22 -13.30 10.53
N ILE A 61 0.24 -13.80 9.37
CA ILE A 61 0.93 -12.98 8.37
C ILE A 61 -0.03 -11.96 7.75
N ILE A 62 -1.26 -12.38 7.47
CA ILE A 62 -2.32 -11.50 6.94
C ILE A 62 -2.60 -10.34 7.89
N ALA A 63 -2.78 -10.63 9.19
CA ALA A 63 -2.99 -9.61 10.21
C ALA A 63 -1.81 -8.63 10.30
N MET A 64 -0.58 -9.15 10.33
CA MET A 64 0.63 -8.32 10.35
C MET A 64 0.73 -7.41 9.13
N PHE A 65 0.42 -7.90 7.92
CA PHE A 65 0.46 -7.09 6.71
C PHE A 65 -0.62 -5.99 6.71
N ALA A 66 -1.82 -6.28 7.22
CA ALA A 66 -2.88 -5.29 7.38
C ALA A 66 -2.46 -4.19 8.37
N ASP A 67 -1.87 -4.58 9.51
CA ASP A 67 -1.35 -3.64 10.50
C ASP A 67 -0.24 -2.75 9.91
N MET A 68 0.72 -3.33 9.20
CA MET A 68 1.82 -2.58 8.56
C MET A 68 1.33 -1.56 7.51
N LEU A 69 0.22 -1.87 6.83
CA LEU A 69 -0.42 -0.98 5.85
C LEU A 69 -1.24 0.14 6.50
N GLY A 70 -1.89 -0.15 7.63
CA GLY A 70 -2.67 0.83 8.40
C GLY A 70 -1.85 1.68 9.37
N ASP A 71 -0.62 1.27 9.72
CA ASP A 71 0.18 1.94 10.76
C ASP A 71 0.78 3.28 10.27
N PRO A 72 0.43 4.42 10.91
CA PRO A 72 1.09 5.70 10.70
C PRO A 72 2.59 5.70 11.05
N ALA A 73 3.12 4.68 11.72
CA ALA A 73 4.55 4.53 11.96
C ALA A 73 5.35 4.11 10.73
N THR A 74 4.71 3.48 9.74
CA THR A 74 5.30 3.31 8.40
C THR A 74 5.46 4.68 7.73
N ASN A 75 4.61 5.67 8.06
CA ASN A 75 4.77 7.10 7.74
C ASN A 75 5.82 7.82 8.63
N LEU A 76 6.13 7.31 9.84
CA LEU A 76 7.02 7.97 10.81
C LEU A 76 8.48 7.98 10.36
N GLN A 77 8.98 7.03 9.56
CA GLN A 77 10.37 7.07 9.09
C GLN A 77 10.68 8.36 8.31
N LEU A 78 9.71 8.84 7.53
CA LEU A 78 9.78 10.09 6.78
C LEU A 78 9.71 11.33 7.69
N ARG A 79 8.84 11.26 8.71
CA ARG A 79 8.56 12.38 9.62
C ARG A 79 9.66 12.57 10.65
N ASP A 80 10.19 11.48 11.22
CA ASP A 80 11.23 11.52 12.25
C ASP A 80 12.59 11.91 11.68
N PHE A 81 12.90 11.48 10.45
CA PHE A 81 14.10 11.92 9.74
C PHE A 81 14.03 13.40 9.37
N ALA A 82 12.89 13.86 8.81
CA ALA A 82 12.67 15.26 8.52
C ALA A 82 12.70 16.12 9.80
N LEU A 83 12.06 15.71 10.90
CA LEU A 83 12.04 16.43 12.17
C LEU A 83 13.42 16.56 12.82
N ARG A 84 14.24 15.51 12.78
CA ARG A 84 15.63 15.55 13.29
C ARG A 84 16.51 16.46 12.44
N ALA A 85 16.21 16.59 11.15
CA ALA A 85 17.00 17.38 10.22
C ALA A 85 16.51 18.83 10.06
N MET A 86 15.29 19.15 10.52
CA MET A 86 14.71 20.50 10.61
C MET A 86 15.21 21.32 11.81
N GLY A 87 16.15 20.79 12.61
CA GLY A 87 16.80 21.56 13.67
C GLY A 87 17.69 22.68 13.12
N ASP A 88 17.16 23.90 13.14
CA ASP A 88 17.84 25.21 13.15
C ASP A 88 18.96 25.46 12.11
N ILE A 89 18.70 25.36 10.79
CA ILE A 89 19.73 25.66 9.77
C ILE A 89 19.19 26.43 8.55
N LYS A 90 19.97 27.42 8.10
CA LYS A 90 19.72 28.38 7.00
C LYS A 90 20.65 28.17 5.77
N GLU A 91 20.86 26.93 5.33
CA GLU A 91 21.72 26.65 4.18
C GLU A 91 20.98 25.90 3.07
N GLU A 92 20.98 26.47 1.86
CA GLU A 92 20.29 25.97 0.66
C GLU A 92 20.70 24.53 0.27
N ARG A 93 21.98 24.17 0.48
CA ARG A 93 22.47 22.80 0.24
C ARG A 93 21.92 21.77 1.23
N LEU A 94 21.67 22.18 2.47
CA LEU A 94 21.02 21.30 3.44
C LEU A 94 19.55 21.12 3.04
N VAL A 95 18.84 22.19 2.69
CA VAL A 95 17.44 22.09 2.21
C VAL A 95 17.33 21.13 1.01
N LEU A 96 18.26 21.19 0.05
CA LEU A 96 18.29 20.23 -1.07
C LEU A 96 18.54 18.79 -0.60
N ALA A 97 19.49 18.56 0.31
CA ALA A 97 19.73 17.24 0.88
C ALA A 97 18.52 16.72 1.70
N LEU A 98 17.78 17.61 2.37
CA LEU A 98 16.54 17.27 3.08
C LEU A 98 15.41 16.93 2.13
N LEU A 99 15.27 17.69 1.05
CA LEU A 99 14.30 17.41 -0.01
C LEU A 99 14.63 16.08 -0.70
N GLU A 100 15.90 15.82 -1.00
CA GLU A 100 16.35 14.57 -1.59
C GLU A 100 16.12 13.40 -0.63
N THR A 101 16.42 13.56 0.65
CA THR A 101 16.19 12.48 1.62
C THR A 101 14.71 12.25 1.91
N TYR A 102 13.90 13.32 1.93
CA TYR A 102 12.45 13.22 2.00
C TYR A 102 11.88 12.53 0.75
N GLN A 103 12.38 12.86 -0.44
CA GLN A 103 11.96 12.18 -1.67
C GLN A 103 12.37 10.71 -1.67
N LEU A 104 13.59 10.39 -1.22
CA LEU A 104 14.10 9.04 -1.11
C LEU A 104 13.27 8.22 -0.12
N GLY A 105 13.06 8.71 1.10
CA GLY A 105 12.24 8.03 2.10
C GLY A 105 10.79 7.84 1.62
N ARG A 106 10.26 8.78 0.83
CA ARG A 106 8.91 8.66 0.25
C ARG A 106 8.85 7.59 -0.83
N GLN A 107 9.89 7.47 -1.66
CA GLN A 107 10.01 6.40 -2.64
C GLN A 107 10.16 5.03 -1.97
N GLU A 108 10.98 4.95 -0.92
CA GLU A 108 11.20 3.74 -0.13
C GLU A 108 9.90 3.28 0.56
N TYR A 109 9.18 4.22 1.18
CA TYR A 109 7.86 3.99 1.77
C TYR A 109 6.85 3.46 0.74
N TYR A 110 6.71 4.13 -0.40
CA TYR A 110 5.78 3.68 -1.43
C TYR A 110 6.20 2.34 -2.06
N SER A 111 7.50 2.05 -2.15
CA SER A 111 7.94 0.73 -2.58
C SER A 111 7.47 -0.36 -1.62
N LEU A 112 7.62 -0.16 -0.31
CA LEU A 112 7.19 -1.12 0.70
C LEU A 112 5.67 -1.31 0.66
N LEU A 113 4.91 -0.21 0.63
CA LEU A 113 3.45 -0.25 0.55
C LEU A 113 2.97 -0.95 -0.71
N ASN A 114 3.61 -0.72 -1.86
CA ASN A 114 3.26 -1.39 -3.10
C ASN A 114 3.46 -2.91 -2.98
N THR A 115 4.56 -3.36 -2.36
CA THR A 115 4.80 -4.79 -2.11
C THR A 115 3.76 -5.37 -1.16
N LEU A 116 3.43 -4.68 -0.07
CA LEU A 116 2.39 -5.11 0.88
C LEU A 116 1.00 -5.17 0.23
N LEU A 117 0.62 -4.15 -0.55
CA LEU A 117 -0.68 -4.07 -1.23
C LEU A 117 -0.82 -5.13 -2.32
N THR A 118 0.29 -5.47 -3.00
CA THR A 118 0.35 -6.57 -3.95
C THR A 118 0.18 -7.91 -3.25
N ALA A 119 0.95 -8.16 -2.19
CA ALA A 119 0.84 -9.37 -1.39
C ALA A 119 -0.57 -9.54 -0.81
N LEU A 120 -1.13 -8.47 -0.26
CA LEU A 120 -2.49 -8.49 0.29
C LEU A 120 -3.55 -8.73 -0.77
N GLY A 121 -3.34 -8.23 -1.98
CA GLY A 121 -4.19 -8.48 -3.14
C GLY A 121 -4.19 -9.93 -3.62
N GLU A 122 -3.33 -10.79 -3.08
CA GLU A 122 -3.41 -12.23 -3.36
C GLU A 122 -4.25 -13.00 -2.33
N PHE A 123 -4.70 -12.36 -1.24
CA PHE A 123 -5.55 -13.00 -0.24
C PHE A 123 -7.03 -12.63 -0.43
N ASP A 124 -7.89 -13.60 -0.16
CA ASP A 124 -9.35 -13.43 -0.16
C ASP A 124 -9.90 -13.29 1.27
N ASP A 125 -9.02 -13.09 2.27
CA ASP A 125 -9.39 -13.07 3.69
C ASP A 125 -10.18 -11.79 4.04
N PRO A 126 -11.43 -11.91 4.52
CA PRO A 126 -12.28 -10.76 4.86
C PRO A 126 -11.68 -9.79 5.88
N VAL A 127 -10.69 -10.22 6.68
CA VAL A 127 -9.98 -9.37 7.65
C VAL A 127 -9.30 -8.18 6.97
N ILE A 128 -8.87 -8.33 5.71
CA ILE A 128 -8.16 -7.29 4.95
C ILE A 128 -9.12 -6.28 4.29
N LYS A 129 -10.38 -6.67 4.08
CA LYS A 129 -11.37 -5.86 3.36
C LYS A 129 -11.52 -4.43 3.90
N PRO A 130 -11.55 -4.17 5.23
CA PRO A 130 -11.60 -2.81 5.77
C PRO A 130 -10.39 -1.96 5.35
N THR A 131 -9.18 -2.52 5.40
CA THR A 131 -7.94 -1.84 4.97
C THR A 131 -7.98 -1.51 3.47
N MET A 132 -8.51 -2.41 2.63
CA MET A 132 -8.66 -2.15 1.19
C MET A 132 -9.68 -1.03 0.92
N LEU A 133 -10.78 -0.98 1.66
CA LEU A 133 -11.75 0.10 1.59
C LEU A 133 -11.12 1.42 2.03
N GLU A 134 -10.38 1.44 3.13
CA GLU A 134 -9.69 2.64 3.62
C GLU A 134 -8.74 3.22 2.55
N ILE A 135 -7.90 2.37 1.94
CA ILE A 135 -6.98 2.77 0.89
C ILE A 135 -7.72 3.28 -0.35
N ALA A 136 -8.78 2.60 -0.79
CA ALA A 136 -9.55 2.99 -1.97
C ALA A 136 -10.24 4.36 -1.80
N LEU A 137 -10.81 4.60 -0.61
CA LEU A 137 -11.64 5.77 -0.31
C LEU A 137 -10.81 7.01 0.06
N SER A 138 -9.63 6.87 0.65
CA SER A 138 -8.82 8.01 1.11
C SER A 138 -8.03 8.71 0.00
N HIS A 139 -7.97 10.04 0.06
CA HIS A 139 -7.15 10.89 -0.82
C HIS A 139 -5.68 10.97 -0.39
N ASP A 140 -5.35 10.45 0.80
CA ASP A 140 -3.98 10.46 1.34
C ASP A 140 -3.07 9.45 0.65
N PHE A 141 -3.65 8.43 0.00
CA PHE A 141 -2.91 7.43 -0.75
C PHE A 141 -2.67 7.85 -2.20
N PRO A 142 -1.50 7.51 -2.78
CA PRO A 142 -1.26 7.68 -4.21
C PRO A 142 -2.35 7.03 -5.06
N LEU A 143 -2.71 7.66 -6.18
CA LEU A 143 -3.74 7.16 -7.10
C LEU A 143 -3.50 5.70 -7.53
N SER A 144 -2.24 5.29 -7.72
CA SER A 144 -1.89 3.90 -8.04
C SER A 144 -2.33 2.91 -6.97
N PHE A 145 -2.21 3.26 -5.69
CA PHE A 145 -2.62 2.39 -4.58
C PHE A 145 -4.13 2.35 -4.46
N ARG A 146 -4.81 3.49 -4.63
CA ARG A 146 -6.28 3.54 -4.69
C ARG A 146 -6.82 2.62 -5.78
N LYS A 147 -6.25 2.68 -6.99
CA LYS A 147 -6.60 1.80 -8.13
C LYS A 147 -6.39 0.32 -7.81
N GLN A 148 -5.24 -0.02 -7.22
CA GLN A 148 -4.93 -1.40 -6.85
C GLN A 148 -5.86 -1.91 -5.75
N ALA A 149 -6.16 -1.10 -4.73
CA ALA A 149 -7.11 -1.45 -3.68
C ALA A 149 -8.52 -1.70 -4.25
N VAL A 150 -9.02 -0.82 -5.12
CA VAL A 150 -10.31 -1.04 -5.84
C VAL A 150 -10.30 -2.35 -6.63
N THR A 151 -9.18 -2.68 -7.28
CA THR A 151 -9.04 -3.93 -8.03
C THR A 151 -9.08 -5.14 -7.09
N ASN A 152 -8.35 -5.10 -5.98
CA ASN A 152 -8.27 -6.17 -4.99
C ASN A 152 -9.60 -6.41 -4.26
N LEU A 153 -10.48 -5.40 -4.15
CA LEU A 153 -11.81 -5.57 -3.55
C LEU A 153 -12.67 -6.62 -4.26
N ALA A 154 -12.37 -6.95 -5.52
CA ALA A 154 -13.08 -8.01 -6.26
C ALA A 154 -12.87 -9.40 -5.63
N ASN A 155 -11.72 -9.64 -5.00
CA ASN A 155 -11.36 -10.94 -4.44
C ASN A 155 -12.28 -11.38 -3.30
N PHE A 156 -12.87 -10.43 -2.57
CA PHE A 156 -13.76 -10.73 -1.45
C PHE A 156 -15.14 -11.23 -1.87
N ASN A 157 -15.47 -11.17 -3.17
CA ASN A 157 -16.78 -11.57 -3.72
C ASN A 157 -17.97 -10.99 -2.94
N ASP A 158 -17.84 -9.74 -2.47
CA ASP A 158 -18.82 -9.06 -1.64
C ASP A 158 -19.38 -7.83 -2.37
N PRO A 159 -20.55 -7.93 -3.01
CA PRO A 159 -21.14 -6.81 -3.76
C PRO A 159 -21.44 -5.57 -2.91
N THR A 160 -21.52 -5.69 -1.58
CA THR A 160 -21.81 -4.55 -0.69
C THR A 160 -20.69 -3.50 -0.69
N VAL A 161 -19.48 -3.85 -1.14
CA VAL A 161 -18.39 -2.88 -1.31
C VAL A 161 -18.72 -1.84 -2.39
N LEU A 162 -19.59 -2.17 -3.36
CA LEU A 162 -20.01 -1.25 -4.41
C LEU A 162 -20.76 -0.04 -3.84
N ASP A 163 -21.49 -0.21 -2.73
CA ASP A 163 -22.22 0.88 -2.07
C ASP A 163 -21.29 1.97 -1.53
N GLN A 164 -20.03 1.64 -1.24
CA GLN A 164 -19.01 2.58 -0.77
C GLN A 164 -18.13 3.10 -1.91
N VAL A 165 -17.81 2.25 -2.88
CA VAL A 165 -16.84 2.56 -3.94
C VAL A 165 -17.47 3.32 -5.12
N ILE A 166 -18.69 2.98 -5.55
CA ILE A 166 -19.36 3.67 -6.67
C ILE A 166 -19.58 5.17 -6.38
N PRO A 167 -19.98 5.59 -5.16
CA PRO A 167 -20.12 7.01 -4.82
C PRO A 167 -18.88 7.85 -5.07
N LEU A 168 -17.66 7.27 -5.08
CA LEU A 168 -16.45 8.01 -5.46
C LEU A 168 -16.59 8.65 -6.84
N LEU A 169 -17.29 8.00 -7.78
CA LEU A 169 -17.51 8.53 -9.13
C LEU A 169 -18.53 9.68 -9.20
N GLU A 170 -19.17 10.05 -8.08
CA GLU A 170 -20.00 11.26 -7.99
C GLU A 170 -19.14 12.53 -7.90
N GLU A 171 -17.86 12.41 -7.57
CA GLU A 171 -16.89 13.50 -7.52
C GLU A 171 -16.04 13.48 -8.79
N ALA A 172 -15.98 14.61 -9.50
CA ALA A 172 -15.27 14.70 -10.78
C ALA A 172 -13.78 14.36 -10.68
N GLU A 173 -13.14 14.67 -9.55
CA GLU A 173 -11.72 14.38 -9.29
C GLU A 173 -11.41 12.88 -9.20
N ASN A 174 -12.38 12.07 -8.80
CA ASN A 174 -12.22 10.62 -8.67
C ASN A 174 -12.48 9.88 -9.99
N TYR A 175 -12.76 10.58 -11.09
CA TYR A 175 -13.00 9.97 -12.40
C TYR A 175 -11.80 9.13 -12.91
N HIS A 176 -10.60 9.39 -12.39
CA HIS A 176 -9.42 8.56 -12.63
C HIS A 176 -9.56 7.10 -12.17
N LEU A 177 -10.48 6.81 -11.23
CA LEU A 177 -10.79 5.47 -10.71
C LEU A 177 -11.90 4.76 -11.51
N ARG A 178 -12.51 5.43 -12.50
CA ARG A 178 -13.67 4.91 -13.24
C ARG A 178 -13.42 3.53 -13.84
N MET A 179 -12.23 3.30 -14.40
CA MET A 179 -11.91 2.04 -15.05
C MET A 179 -11.94 0.89 -14.04
N GLU A 180 -11.28 1.07 -12.90
CA GLU A 180 -11.20 0.08 -11.83
C GLU A 180 -12.56 -0.16 -11.18
N ILE A 181 -13.32 0.92 -10.90
CA ILE A 181 -14.66 0.83 -10.31
C ILE A 181 -15.65 0.15 -11.26
N SER A 182 -15.54 0.39 -12.57
CA SER A 182 -16.38 -0.28 -13.57
C SER A 182 -16.07 -1.77 -13.66
N ALA A 183 -14.78 -2.13 -13.62
CA ALA A 183 -14.36 -3.53 -13.61
C ALA A 183 -14.83 -4.25 -12.35
N LEU A 184 -14.73 -3.60 -11.18
CA LEU A 184 -15.23 -4.11 -9.91
C LEU A 184 -16.75 -4.35 -9.95
N ALA A 185 -17.50 -3.39 -10.48
CA ALA A 185 -18.95 -3.52 -10.63
C ALA A 185 -19.34 -4.66 -11.57
N GLU A 186 -18.64 -4.83 -12.70
CA GLU A 186 -18.89 -5.95 -13.61
C GLU A 186 -18.54 -7.31 -12.97
N ALA A 187 -17.49 -7.36 -12.13
CA ALA A 187 -17.09 -8.57 -11.42
C ALA A 187 -18.10 -8.97 -10.33
N LEU A 188 -18.60 -8.01 -9.54
CA LEU A 188 -19.43 -8.28 -8.36
C LEU A 188 -20.94 -8.18 -8.60
N LEU A 189 -21.37 -7.39 -9.59
CA LEU A 189 -22.77 -7.19 -9.94
C LEU A 189 -22.96 -7.10 -11.47
N PRO A 190 -22.72 -8.22 -12.19
CA PRO A 190 -22.77 -8.22 -13.65
C PRO A 190 -24.18 -7.92 -14.18
N GLY A 191 -24.24 -7.25 -15.33
CA GLY A 191 -25.49 -7.00 -16.05
C GLY A 191 -26.06 -5.59 -15.87
N PRO A 192 -27.38 -5.40 -16.09
CA PRO A 192 -27.98 -4.07 -16.20
C PRO A 192 -28.00 -3.29 -14.89
N GLU A 193 -28.04 -3.98 -13.76
CA GLU A 193 -28.12 -3.35 -12.44
C GLU A 193 -26.81 -2.60 -12.08
N GLY A 194 -25.66 -3.27 -12.18
CA GLY A 194 -24.35 -2.63 -11.96
C GLY A 194 -24.09 -1.47 -12.93
N LYS A 195 -24.49 -1.61 -14.20
CA LYS A 195 -24.38 -0.54 -15.20
C LYS A 195 -25.25 0.67 -14.86
N GLU A 196 -26.44 0.44 -14.32
CA GLU A 196 -27.33 1.52 -13.90
C GLU A 196 -26.78 2.27 -12.68
N LEU A 197 -26.15 1.59 -11.71
CA LEU A 197 -25.48 2.24 -10.59
C LEU A 197 -24.35 3.16 -11.06
N LEU A 198 -23.47 2.69 -11.95
CA LEU A 198 -22.40 3.50 -12.54
C LEU A 198 -22.94 4.71 -13.31
N ARG A 199 -24.04 4.51 -14.06
CA ARG A 199 -24.69 5.60 -14.81
C ARG A 199 -25.24 6.68 -13.89
N ARG A 200 -25.86 6.28 -12.77
CA ARG A 200 -26.39 7.22 -11.77
C ARG A 200 -25.28 8.03 -11.11
N ALA A 201 -24.17 7.41 -10.75
CA ALA A 201 -23.02 8.11 -10.20
C ALA A 201 -22.46 9.15 -11.18
N ALA A 202 -22.26 8.76 -12.44
CA ALA A 202 -21.81 9.67 -13.49
C ALA A 202 -22.79 10.85 -13.73
N LEU A 203 -24.10 10.61 -13.65
CA LEU A 203 -25.11 11.68 -13.77
C LEU A 203 -25.03 12.68 -12.61
N ARG A 204 -24.74 12.20 -11.39
CA ARG A 204 -24.58 13.08 -10.23
C ARG A 204 -23.31 13.93 -10.35
N ALA A 205 -22.20 13.33 -10.79
CA ALA A 205 -20.95 14.07 -11.05
C ALA A 205 -21.11 15.18 -12.09
N ALA A 206 -21.91 14.96 -13.13
CA ALA A 206 -22.18 16.00 -14.13
C ALA A 206 -22.95 17.19 -13.51
N LYS A 207 -23.89 16.92 -12.59
CA LYS A 207 -24.70 17.96 -11.93
C LYS A 207 -23.93 18.74 -10.87
N THR A 208 -23.04 18.09 -10.13
CA THR A 208 -22.19 18.76 -9.13
C THR A 208 -21.25 19.74 -9.83
N TRP A 209 -20.66 19.34 -10.96
CA TRP A 209 -19.81 20.20 -11.78
C TRP A 209 -20.51 21.44 -12.35
N GLU A 210 -21.79 21.33 -12.74
CA GLU A 210 -22.59 22.46 -13.23
C GLU A 210 -23.00 23.45 -12.11
N GLY A 211 -23.05 23.01 -10.85
CA GLY A 211 -23.45 23.85 -9.71
C GLY A 211 -22.30 24.62 -9.04
N GLU A 212 -21.05 24.28 -9.35
CA GLU A 212 -19.84 24.90 -8.80
C GLU A 212 -19.23 26.00 -9.70
N GLN A 213 -19.80 26.24 -10.89
CA GLN A 213 -19.44 27.33 -11.81
C GLN A 213 -20.28 28.59 -11.58
#